data_AF-A0A8R1IBW8-F1
#
_entry.id   AF-A0A8R1IBW8-F1
#
_cell.length_a   1.000
_cell.length_b   1.000
_cell.length_c   1.000
_cell.angle_alpha   90.00
_cell.angle_beta   90.00
_cell.angle_gamma   90.00
#
_symmetry.space_group_name_H-M   'P 1'
#
loop_
_entity.id
_entity.type
_entity.pdbx_description
1 polymer ?
#
loop_
_entity_poly.entity_id
_entity_poly.type
_entity_poly.pdbx_seq_one_letter_code
_entity_poly.pdbx_strand_id
1 'polypeptide(L)' 'MLNPCSNILQVDPNNDEANSFMADYHFMKNESDKAITSYQVLLNANPHHFHALSRIVEVCCRNGEIEIPDAYLA' A
#
# COMPACT_ATOMS: atom_id res chain seq x y z
N MET A 1 -0.66 13.94 -9.60
CA MET A 1 -0.43 15.06 -8.67
C MET A 1 -0.40 14.47 -7.27
N LEU A 2 0.73 14.55 -6.56
CA LEU A 2 0.87 14.05 -5.18
C LEU A 2 0.83 15.16 -4.13
N ASN A 3 0.97 16.43 -4.53
CA ASN A 3 1.07 17.57 -3.62
C ASN A 3 -0.02 17.62 -2.54
N PRO A 4 -1.31 17.34 -2.84
CA PRO A 4 -2.34 17.32 -1.79
C PRO A 4 -2.07 16.23 -0.74
N CYS A 5 -1.73 15.01 -1.17
CA CYS A 5 -1.41 13.89 -0.29
C CYS A 5 -0.17 14.19 0.55
N SER A 6 0.88 14.74 -0.06
CA SER A 6 2.10 15.13 0.67
C SER A 6 1.82 16.19 1.73
N ASN A 7 0.96 17.18 1.44
CA ASN A 7 0.58 18.20 2.42
C ASN A 7 -0.25 17.61 3.56
N ILE A 8 -1.17 16.67 3.26
CA ILE A 8 -1.94 15.97 4.30
C ILE A 8 -0.99 15.18 5.20
N LEU A 9 -0.05 14.43 4.63
CA LEU A 9 0.91 13.61 5.38
C LEU A 9 1.91 14.42 6.21
N GLN A 10 2.12 15.71 5.90
CA GLN A 10 2.89 16.61 6.77
C GLN A 10 2.14 16.99 8.05
N VAL A 11 0.80 17.03 8.00
CA VAL A 11 -0.05 17.40 9.14
C VAL A 11 -0.52 16.16 9.90
N ASP A 12 -0.87 15.11 9.17
CA ASP A 12 -1.34 13.82 9.66
C ASP A 12 -0.58 12.69 8.94
N PRO A 13 0.61 12.30 9.44
CA PRO A 13 1.43 11.25 8.83
C PRO A 13 0.73 9.88 8.77
N ASN A 14 -0.26 9.65 9.63
CA ASN A 14 -0.99 8.38 9.72
C ASN A 14 -2.33 8.44 8.99
N ASN A 15 -2.52 9.43 8.10
CA ASN A 15 -3.74 9.54 7.34
C ASN A 15 -3.88 8.36 6.35
N ASP A 16 -4.78 7.42 6.65
CA ASP A 16 -4.96 6.19 5.86
C ASP A 16 -5.26 6.47 4.39
N GLU A 17 -6.07 7.49 4.09
CA GLU A 17 -6.47 7.83 2.73
C GLU A 17 -5.29 8.40 1.93
N ALA A 18 -4.55 9.36 2.51
CA ALA A 18 -3.38 9.93 1.84
C ALA A 18 -2.26 8.89 1.65
N ASN A 19 -2.03 8.01 2.64
CA ASN A 19 -1.08 6.91 2.53
C ASN A 19 -1.52 5.89 1.47
N SER A 20 -2.82 5.54 1.40
CA SER A 20 -3.37 4.67 0.36
C SER A 20 -3.17 5.25 -1.04
N PHE A 21 -3.42 6.55 -1.21
CA PHE A 21 -3.20 7.23 -2.49
C PHE A 21 -1.74 7.23 -2.92
N MET A 22 -0.80 7.44 -1.99
CA MET A 22 0.64 7.39 -2.27
C MET A 22 1.09 5.98 -2.65
N ALA A 23 0.57 4.95 -1.96
CA ALA A 23 0.84 3.55 -2.30
C ALA A 23 0.30 3.18 -3.69
N ASP A 24 -0.95 3.56 -3.99
CA ASP A 24 -1.56 3.39 -5.32
C ASP A 24 -0.78 4.14 -6.41
N TYR A 25 -0.21 5.31 -6.10
CA TYR A 25 0.65 6.04 -7.03
C TYR A 25 1.92 5.25 -7.37
N HIS A 26 2.61 4.71 -6.38
CA HIS A 26 3.79 3.86 -6.59
C HIS A 26 3.43 2.59 -7.37
N PHE A 27 2.28 1.98 -7.07
CA PHE A 27 1.75 0.85 -7.83
C PHE A 27 1.54 1.19 -9.31
N MET A 28 0.88 2.31 -9.62
CA MET A 28 0.67 2.77 -11.00
C MET A 28 1.98 3.09 -11.73
N LYS A 29 3.04 3.45 -11.00
CA LYS A 29 4.38 3.69 -11.53
C LYS A 29 5.20 2.41 -11.75
N ASN A 30 4.62 1.24 -11.46
CA ASN A 30 5.29 -0.05 -11.51
C ASN A 30 6.49 -0.13 -10.54
N GLU A 31 6.46 0.68 -9.46
CA GLU A 31 7.42 0.67 -8.36
C GLU A 31 6.94 -0.29 -7.28
N SER A 32 6.85 -1.59 -7.63
CA SER A 32 6.20 -2.62 -6.82
C SER A 32 6.73 -2.69 -5.39
N ASP A 33 8.04 -2.63 -5.17
CA ASP A 33 8.65 -2.71 -3.83
C ASP A 33 8.21 -1.55 -2.92
N LYS A 34 8.15 -0.34 -3.47
CA LYS A 34 7.70 0.86 -2.74
C LYS A 34 6.21 0.77 -2.44
N ALA A 35 5.43 0.27 -3.39
CA ALA A 35 4.00 0.07 -3.21
C ALA A 35 3.73 -0.95 -2.09
N ILE A 36 4.36 -2.14 -2.14
CA ILE A 36 4.25 -3.18 -1.12
C ILE A 36 4.63 -2.64 0.26
N THR A 37 5.78 -1.98 0.37
CA THR A 37 6.24 -1.41 1.66
C THR A 37 5.21 -0.43 2.22
N SER A 38 4.59 0.39 1.36
CA SER A 38 3.58 1.37 1.76
C SER A 38 2.28 0.71 2.21
N TYR A 39 1.80 -0.32 1.48
CA TYR A 39 0.63 -1.09 1.86
C TYR A 39 0.86 -1.89 3.16
N GLN A 40 2.07 -2.38 3.40
CA GLN A 40 2.43 -3.05 4.65
C GLN A 40 2.30 -2.11 5.86
N VAL A 41 2.69 -0.84 5.74
CA VAL A 41 2.49 0.15 6.81
C VAL A 41 1.00 0.31 7.14
N LEU A 42 0.15 0.42 6.11
CA LEU A 42 -1.31 0.50 6.29
C LEU A 42 -1.88 -0.74 6.99
N LEU A 43 -1.42 -1.94 6.59
CA LEU A 43 -1.87 -3.19 7.21
C LEU A 43 -1.34 -3.39 8.63
N ASN A 44 -0.14 -2.89 8.94
CA ASN A 44 0.39 -2.90 10.30
C ASN A 44 -0.42 -1.98 11.23
N ALA A 45 -0.93 -0.86 10.72
CA ALA A 45 -1.81 0.04 11.46
C ALA A 45 -3.25 -0.52 11.57
N ASN A 46 -3.76 -1.10 10.49
CA ASN A 46 -5.07 -1.71 10.42
C ASN A 46 -5.00 -3.04 9.63
N PRO A 47 -4.92 -4.19 10.32
CA PRO A 47 -4.86 -5.50 9.67
C PRO A 47 -6.06 -5.82 8.77
N HIS A 48 -7.21 -5.16 8.99
CA HIS A 48 -8.42 -5.33 8.18
C HIS A 48 -8.55 -4.30 7.05
N HIS A 49 -7.47 -3.63 6.65
CA HIS A 49 -7.48 -2.68 5.54
C HIS A 49 -7.58 -3.39 4.18
N PHE A 50 -8.79 -3.81 3.79
CA PHE A 50 -9.05 -4.63 2.61
C PHE A 50 -8.46 -4.09 1.30
N HIS A 51 -8.41 -2.77 1.13
CA HIS A 51 -7.81 -2.15 -0.07
C HIS A 51 -6.28 -2.37 -0.13
N ALA A 52 -5.59 -2.35 1.00
CA ALA A 52 -4.15 -2.56 1.03
C ALA A 52 -3.84 -4.05 0.82
N LEU A 53 -4.66 -4.93 1.41
CA LEU A 53 -4.56 -6.37 1.22
C LEU A 53 -4.74 -6.77 -0.25
N SER A 54 -5.81 -6.28 -0.90
CA SER A 54 -6.11 -6.61 -2.30
C SER A 54 -4.99 -6.15 -3.23
N ARG A 55 -4.40 -4.98 -2.97
CA ARG A 55 -3.28 -4.43 -3.74
C ARG A 55 -1.98 -5.22 -3.57
N ILE A 56 -1.63 -5.67 -2.37
CA ILE A 56 -0.46 -6.53 -2.17
C ILE A 56 -0.61 -7.83 -2.97
N VAL A 57 -1.78 -8.48 -2.87
CA VAL A 57 -2.06 -9.70 -3.64
C VAL A 57 -1.94 -9.44 -5.15
N GLU A 58 -2.49 -8.32 -5.64
CA GLU A 58 -2.38 -7.92 -7.04
C GLU A 58 -0.92 -7.73 -7.48
N VAL A 59 -0.10 -7.06 -6.68
CA VAL A 59 1.33 -6.85 -6.97
C VAL A 59 2.09 -8.17 -7.03
N CYS A 60 1.93 -9.03 -6.02
CA CYS A 60 2.58 -10.34 -5.95
C CYS A 60 2.21 -11.21 -7.18
N CYS A 61 0.92 -11.24 -7.54
CA CYS A 61 0.44 -11.96 -8.72
C CYS A 61 1.07 -11.44 -10.03
N ARG A 62 1.22 -10.11 -10.18
CA ARG A 62 1.78 -9.50 -11.39
C ARG A 62 3.28 -9.74 -11.53
N ASN A 63 4.01 -9.78 -10.41
CA ASN A 63 5.46 -9.96 -10.41
C ASN A 63 5.89 -11.43 -10.53
N GLY A 64 4.96 -12.38 -10.43
CA GLY A 64 5.27 -13.82 -10.44
C GLY A 64 5.87 -14.33 -9.12
N GLU A 65 5.98 -13.46 -8.12
CA GLU A 65 6.40 -13.79 -6.77
C GLU A 65 5.16 -14.22 -5.97
N ILE A 66 4.80 -15.49 -6.07
CA ILE A 66 3.73 -16.12 -5.27
C ILE A 66 4.28 -16.44 -3.86
N GLU A 67 4.90 -15.47 -3.22
CA GLU A 67 5.07 -15.49 -1.77
C GLU A 67 4.15 -14.40 -1.23
N ILE A 68 2.85 -14.73 -1.16
CA ILE A 68 1.92 -13.96 -0.34
C ILE A 68 2.24 -14.38 1.09
N PRO A 69 2.73 -13.48 1.97
CA PRO A 69 2.98 -13.85 3.36
C PRO A 69 1.73 -14.50 3.98
N ASP A 70 1.89 -15.65 4.64
CA ASP A 70 0.78 -16.41 5.24
C ASP A 70 -0.11 -15.54 6.16
N ALA A 71 0.46 -14.48 6.74
CA ALA A 71 -0.23 -13.48 7.53
C ALA A 71 -1.40 -12.77 6.80
N TYR A 72 -1.43 -12.81 5.46
CA TYR A 72 -2.47 -12.21 4.62
C TYR A 72 -3.52 -13.23 4.12
N LEU A 73 -3.33 -14.51 4.41
CA LEU A 73 -4.21 -15.61 3.97
C LEU A 73 -5.10 -16.16 5.10
N ALA A 74 -4.99 -15.60 6.31
CA ALA A 74 -5.71 -16.02 7.52
C ALA A 74 -7.08 -15.36 7.68
#